data_AF-X1S5P5-F1
#
_entry.id   AF-X1S5P5-F1
#
_cell.length_a   1.000
_cell.length_b   1.000
_cell.length_c   1.000
_cell.angle_alpha   90.00
_cell.angle_beta   90.00
_cell.angle_gamma   90.00
#
_symmetry.space_group_name_H-M   'P 1'
#
loop_
_entity.id
_entity.type
_entity.pdbx_description
1 polymer ?
#
loop_
_entity_poly.entity_id
_entity_poly.type
_entity_poly.pdbx_seq_one_letter_code
_entity_poly.pdbx_strand_id
1 'polypeptide(L)'
;MTQQAGRRIALNTPIQGSAADLMKKAMIDIWREMKRKDLKSKMILQVHDELVFEVPDAEKDEVEILVKERMENVFPLKAPLKVHLS
;
A
#
# COMPACT_ATOMS: atom_id res chain seq x y z
N MET A 1 0.65 15.36 33.05
CA MET A 1 0.26 15.59 31.64
C MET A 1 1.27 15.00 30.65
N THR A 2 2.57 15.23 30.80
CA THR A 2 3.62 14.75 29.88
C THR A 2 3.74 13.22 29.77
N GLN A 3 3.64 12.48 30.89
CA GLN A 3 3.74 11.01 30.85
C GLN A 3 2.56 10.34 30.10
N GLN A 4 1.35 10.88 30.23
CA GLN A 4 0.16 10.31 29.57
C GLN A 4 0.24 10.49 28.05
N ALA A 5 0.66 11.67 27.60
CA ALA A 5 0.94 11.93 26.18
C ALA A 5 2.07 11.04 25.65
N GLY A 6 3.16 10.90 26.40
CA GLY A 6 4.28 10.02 26.06
C GLY A 6 3.87 8.55 25.92
N ARG A 7 3.01 8.04 26.82
CA ARG A 7 2.45 6.68 26.71
C ARG A 7 1.60 6.51 25.45
N ARG A 8 0.76 7.49 25.12
CA ARG A 8 -0.06 7.44 23.90
C ARG A 8 0.80 7.42 22.63
N ILE A 9 1.86 8.23 22.58
CA ILE A 9 2.81 8.24 21.46
C ILE A 9 3.51 6.88 21.36
N ALA A 10 4.08 6.39 22.47
CA ALA A 10 4.80 5.11 22.48
C ALA A 10 3.93 3.92 22.02
N LEU A 11 2.63 3.93 22.31
CA LEU A 11 1.71 2.89 21.86
C LEU A 11 1.31 3.04 20.38
N ASN A 12 1.07 4.28 19.92
CA ASN A 12 0.56 4.51 18.57
C ASN A 12 1.65 4.54 17.51
N THR A 13 2.86 5.01 17.83
CA THR A 13 3.97 5.14 16.88
C THR A 13 4.34 3.82 16.21
N PRO A 14 4.46 2.68 16.91
CA PRO A 14 4.72 1.40 16.24
C PRO A 14 3.61 1.02 15.26
N ILE A 15 2.34 1.24 15.63
CA ILE A 15 1.19 0.87 14.80
C ILE A 15 1.16 1.73 13.52
N GLN A 16 1.19 3.05 13.67
CA GLN A 16 1.11 3.98 12.54
C GLN A 16 2.38 3.96 11.68
N GLY A 17 3.55 3.84 12.31
CA GLY A 17 4.84 3.74 11.64
C GLY A 17 4.91 2.48 10.77
N SER A 18 4.57 1.31 11.34
CA SER A 18 4.56 0.07 10.57
C SER A 18 3.54 0.08 9.43
N ALA A 19 2.35 0.66 9.62
CA ALA A 19 1.39 0.83 8.53
C ALA A 19 1.95 1.70 7.38
N ALA A 20 2.63 2.81 7.72
CA ALA A 20 3.29 3.67 6.74
C ALA A 20 4.44 2.97 6.01
N ASP A 21 5.20 2.11 6.69
CA ASP A 21 6.29 1.34 6.10
C ASP A 21 5.75 0.28 5.12
N LEU A 22 4.69 -0.44 5.49
CA LEU A 22 4.00 -1.39 4.62
C LEU A 22 3.47 -0.71 3.36
N MET A 23 2.82 0.45 3.50
CA MET A 23 2.29 1.20 2.36
C MET A 23 3.41 1.60 1.39
N LYS A 24 4.49 2.20 1.89
CA LYS A 24 5.63 2.60 1.04
C LYS A 24 6.28 1.41 0.36
N LYS A 25 6.41 0.27 1.05
CA LYS A 25 6.93 -0.95 0.44
C LYS A 25 6.01 -1.44 -0.69
N ALA A 26 4.69 -1.47 -0.47
CA ALA A 26 3.73 -1.86 -1.49
C ALA A 26 3.82 -0.94 -2.71
N MET A 27 3.92 0.37 -2.50
CA MET A 27 4.08 1.35 -3.58
C MET A 27 5.31 1.06 -4.45
N ILE A 28 6.46 0.78 -3.82
CA ILE A 28 7.72 0.47 -4.52
C ILE A 28 7.59 -0.84 -5.30
N ASP A 29 7.02 -1.88 -4.69
CA ASP A 29 6.88 -3.20 -5.32
C ASP A 29 5.92 -3.16 -6.51
N ILE A 30 4.79 -2.46 -6.37
CA ILE A 30 3.84 -2.22 -7.48
C ILE A 30 4.54 -1.48 -8.62
N TRP A 31 5.22 -0.38 -8.31
CA TRP A 31 5.90 0.42 -9.34
C TRP A 31 6.96 -0.39 -10.10
N ARG A 32 7.76 -1.21 -9.40
CA ARG A 32 8.76 -2.09 -10.02
C ARG A 32 8.10 -3.09 -10.97
N GLU A 33 6.98 -3.67 -10.58
CA GLU A 33 6.29 -4.66 -11.39
C GLU A 33 5.60 -4.05 -12.61
N MET A 34 4.98 -2.88 -12.46
CA MET A 34 4.45 -2.13 -13.59
C MET A 34 5.55 -1.79 -14.61
N LYS A 35 6.74 -1.38 -14.12
CA LYS A 35 7.91 -1.13 -14.99
C LYS A 35 8.42 -2.40 -15.65
N ARG A 36 8.50 -3.52 -14.93
CA ARG A 36 8.94 -4.80 -15.48
C ARG A 36 8.02 -5.31 -16.60
N LYS A 37 6.72 -5.01 -16.50
CA LYS A 37 5.68 -5.38 -17.47
C LYS A 37 5.46 -4.33 -18.57
N ASP A 38 6.20 -3.21 -18.55
CA ASP A 38 6.05 -2.05 -19.45
C ASP A 38 4.60 -1.47 -19.51
N LEU A 39 3.87 -1.57 -18.41
CA LEU A 39 2.50 -1.03 -18.31
C LEU A 39 2.51 0.50 -18.45
N LYS A 40 1.51 1.03 -19.15
CA LYS A 40 1.31 2.48 -19.32
C LYS A 40 0.56 3.11 -18.14
N SER A 41 -0.07 2.28 -17.32
CA SER A 41 -0.71 2.66 -16.06
C SER A 41 0.21 3.43 -15.11
N LYS A 42 -0.37 4.33 -14.30
CA LYS A 42 0.36 5.19 -13.38
C LYS A 42 -0.32 5.22 -12.02
N MET A 43 0.47 5.11 -10.95
CA MET A 43 0.03 5.49 -9.61
C MET A 43 0.10 7.02 -9.50
N ILE A 44 -1.03 7.69 -9.30
CA ILE A 44 -1.10 9.16 -9.30
C ILE A 44 -1.14 9.76 -7.91
N LEU A 45 -1.70 9.05 -6.93
CA LEU A 45 -1.90 9.59 -5.59
C LEU A 45 -1.89 8.48 -4.54
N GLN A 46 -1.41 8.84 -3.35
CA GLN A 46 -1.58 8.07 -2.14
C GLN A 46 -2.25 8.96 -1.09
N VAL A 47 -3.32 8.47 -0.47
CA VAL A 47 -4.06 9.15 0.60
C VAL A 47 -4.33 8.15 1.71
N HIS A 48 -3.80 8.38 2.92
CA HIS A 48 -3.93 7.45 4.04
C HIS A 48 -3.46 6.01 3.73
N ASP A 49 -4.36 5.08 3.53
CA ASP A 49 -4.12 3.68 3.18
C ASP A 49 -4.62 3.32 1.76
N GLU A 50 -4.94 4.34 0.96
CA GLU A 50 -5.45 4.21 -0.40
C GLU A 50 -4.41 4.62 -1.46
N LEU A 51 -4.43 3.92 -2.58
CA LEU A 51 -3.62 4.21 -3.76
C LEU A 51 -4.56 4.42 -4.96
N VAL A 52 -4.37 5.52 -5.68
CA VAL A 52 -5.17 5.87 -6.85
C VAL A 52 -4.34 5.67 -8.11
N PHE A 53 -4.93 5.00 -9.10
CA PHE A 53 -4.27 4.66 -10.37
C PHE A 53 -5.02 5.23 -11.57
N GLU A 54 -4.26 5.71 -12.56
CA GLU A 54 -4.73 6.00 -13.91
C GLU A 54 -4.35 4.78 -14.75
N VAL A 55 -5.36 4.10 -15.30
CA VAL A 55 -5.20 2.78 -15.92
C VAL A 55 -5.90 2.80 -17.28
N PRO A 56 -5.20 2.49 -18.40
CA PRO A 56 -5.86 2.26 -19.68
C PRO A 56 -6.81 1.06 -19.58
N ASP A 57 -7.98 1.12 -20.23
CA ASP A 57 -9.00 0.06 -20.16
C ASP A 57 -8.43 -1.34 -20.50
N ALA A 58 -7.48 -1.40 -21.43
CA ALA A 58 -6.83 -2.65 -21.84
C ALA A 58 -5.93 -3.27 -20.76
N GLU A 59 -5.49 -2.49 -19.77
CA GLU A 59 -4.61 -2.93 -18.67
C GLU A 59 -5.38 -3.16 -17.36
N LYS A 60 -6.69 -2.85 -17.31
CA LYS A 60 -7.49 -2.81 -16.08
C LYS A 60 -7.37 -4.09 -15.25
N ASP A 61 -7.72 -5.23 -15.84
CA ASP A 61 -7.72 -6.51 -15.14
C ASP A 61 -6.31 -6.90 -14.64
N GLU A 62 -5.29 -6.62 -15.45
CA GLU A 62 -3.90 -6.94 -15.10
C GLU A 62 -3.40 -6.07 -13.93
N VAL A 63 -3.73 -4.78 -13.93
CA VAL A 63 -3.35 -3.86 -12.86
C VAL A 63 -4.11 -4.18 -11.58
N GLU A 64 -5.41 -4.48 -11.65
CA GLU A 64 -6.20 -4.87 -10.48
C GLU A 64 -5.60 -6.09 -9.77
N ILE A 65 -5.27 -7.14 -10.53
CA ILE A 65 -4.63 -8.35 -9.99
C ILE A 65 -3.27 -8.01 -9.38
N LEU A 66 -2.42 -7.29 -10.13
CA LEU A 66 -1.08 -6.93 -9.68
C LEU A 66 -1.11 -6.11 -8.39
N VAL A 67 -1.93 -5.06 -8.34
CA VAL A 67 -2.03 -4.17 -7.18
C VAL A 67 -2.51 -4.96 -5.96
N LYS A 68 -3.57 -5.75 -6.12
CA LYS A 68 -4.11 -6.56 -5.04
C LYS A 68 -3.08 -7.54 -4.49
N GLU A 69 -2.43 -8.31 -5.36
CA GLU A 69 -1.41 -9.29 -4.97
C GLU A 69 -0.24 -8.63 -4.23
N ARG A 70 0.25 -7.49 -4.72
CA ARG A 70 1.41 -6.81 -4.12
C ARG A 70 1.08 -6.15 -2.80
N MET A 71 -0.12 -5.60 -2.63
CA MET A 71 -0.54 -4.99 -1.37
C MET A 71 -0.90 -6.02 -0.31
N GLU A 72 -1.68 -7.06 -0.64
CA GLU A 72 -2.10 -8.08 0.33
C GLU A 72 -0.92 -8.93 0.83
N ASN A 73 0.10 -9.14 -0.01
CA ASN A 73 1.28 -9.94 0.30
C ASN A 73 2.55 -9.12 0.54
N VAL A 74 2.42 -7.81 0.84
CA VAL A 74 3.58 -6.91 0.97
C VAL A 74 4.56 -7.35 2.06
N PHE A 75 4.07 -8.01 3.12
CA PHE A 75 4.86 -8.53 4.23
C PHE A 75 4.16 -9.73 4.89
N PRO A 76 4.89 -10.74 5.38
CA PRO A 76 4.29 -11.91 6.04
C PRO A 76 3.78 -11.57 7.44
N LEU A 77 2.58 -10.98 7.52
CA LEU A 77 1.87 -10.73 8.78
C LEU A 77 1.13 -11.97 9.26
N LYS A 78 0.96 -12.09 10.58
CA LYS A 78 0.17 -13.19 11.19
C LYS A 78 -1.31 -13.11 10.82
N ALA A 79 -1.82 -11.90 10.63
CA ALA A 79 -3.17 -11.66 10.14
C ALA A 79 -3.10 -11.22 8.66
N PRO A 80 -4.00 -11.71 7.79
CA PRO A 80 -3.98 -11.35 6.38
C PRO A 80 -4.39 -9.88 6.18
N LEU A 81 -3.68 -9.20 5.28
CA LEU A 81 -4.12 -7.91 4.77
C LEU A 81 -5.17 -8.13 3.69
N LYS A 82 -6.16 -7.23 3.61
CA LYS A 82 -7.19 -7.26 2.58
C LYS A 82 -7.21 -5.93 1.86
N VAL A 83 -7.30 -5.99 0.53
CA VAL A 83 -7.47 -4.81 -0.31
C VAL A 83 -8.85 -4.83 -0.94
N HIS A 84 -9.51 -3.68 -0.87
CA HIS A 84 -10.72 -3.42 -1.62
C HIS A 84 -10.37 -2.66 -2.89
N LEU A 85 -10.90 -3.12 -4.02
CA LEU A 85 -10.77 -2.46 -5.31
C LEU A 85 -12.12 -1.84 -5.66
N SER A 86 -12.08 -0.62 -6.20
CA SER A 86 -13.24 0.18 -6.57
C SER A 86 -13.13 0.70 -7.99
#